data_AF-A0A7H1J9L7-F1
#
_entry.id   AF-A0A7H1J9L7-F1
#
_cell.length_a   1.000
_cell.length_b   1.000
_cell.length_c   1.000
_cell.angle_alpha   90.00
_cell.angle_beta   90.00
_cell.angle_gamma   90.00
#
_symmetry.space_group_name_H-M   'P 1'
#
loop_
_entity.id
_entity.type
_entity.pdbx_description
1 polymer ?
#
loop_
_entity_poly.entity_id
_entity_poly.type
_entity_poly.pdbx_seq_one_letter_code
_entity_poly.pdbx_strand_id
1 'polypeptide(L)'
;MNNNRVGMQFPNELTFKGYAAPVRIEGHVHDLEVIGSIPPELEGTYYRNSADHTYRPLHPNDIFLNGDGMVHMVRFEQGHADLTTRFVRTKKFELERQARRALFGSYRNPFTSSEAVREEDHNTANTSVMLLNKKLYALKESGRPYEIHPDDLTTIGETDFDGQLTSQTFTAHPKFDPKTGECIAFAYNCEGVASDEIEVYIINKEGKFTSSERFKAPYCSMVHDFLVSENYIAFVICPMVCDWDRVKQGEPYWHWDSSKTTHVGVIPRDRGVKAIRWFNVNKSVMQTHTFNAWEDGSKLILDQFVTESGWLSQFPDIHNPDAHELPPFGERWIVDLSGDGDGGSVEIKRFINHIGEMPVIDARFAMRRTRHFWFGTSNKELGPMLEPGPKGPPFTCLGHFDEQENKLDFYYAGPNSAPEEPCFVPRSLDAEEGDGWLLSMVGRRDENRTDLVILDARNLSQGPVAIVKFPCRVHEGFHGIWVPSSYK
;
A
#
# COMPACT_ATOMS: atom_id res chain seq x y z
N MET A 1 -22.44 44.14 -1.03
CA MET A 1 -21.46 43.22 -0.43
C MET A 1 -20.74 42.53 -1.58
N ASN A 2 -19.43 42.74 -1.72
CA ASN A 2 -18.65 42.17 -2.82
C ASN A 2 -18.62 40.64 -2.71
N ASN A 3 -19.52 39.97 -3.44
CA ASN A 3 -19.53 38.52 -3.64
C ASN A 3 -18.42 38.09 -4.63
N ASN A 4 -17.19 38.58 -4.43
CA ASN A 4 -16.06 38.07 -5.19
C ASN A 4 -15.74 36.68 -4.65
N ARG A 5 -16.21 35.66 -5.36
CA ARG A 5 -15.85 34.26 -5.10
C ARG A 5 -14.33 34.14 -5.24
N VAL A 6 -13.63 33.93 -4.13
CA VAL A 6 -12.20 33.62 -4.13
C VAL A 6 -12.00 32.35 -4.95
N GLY A 7 -11.05 32.37 -5.88
CA GLY A 7 -10.70 31.19 -6.68
C GLY A 7 -10.25 30.03 -5.79
N MET A 8 -10.45 28.79 -6.25
CA MET A 8 -9.96 27.62 -5.52
C MET A 8 -8.43 27.62 -5.56
N GLN A 9 -7.82 27.72 -4.39
CA GLN A 9 -6.38 27.73 -4.18
C GLN A 9 -6.03 26.70 -3.12
N PHE A 10 -5.14 25.77 -3.47
CA PHE A 10 -4.59 24.83 -2.50
C PHE A 10 -3.72 25.57 -1.46
N PRO A 11 -3.60 25.03 -0.23
CA PRO A 11 -2.71 25.57 0.79
C PRO A 11 -1.25 25.57 0.34
N ASN A 12 -0.43 26.45 0.91
CA ASN A 12 1.02 26.44 0.70
C ASN A 12 1.73 25.45 1.66
N GLU A 13 1.19 24.25 1.77
CA GLU A 13 1.69 23.18 2.64
C GLU A 13 2.47 22.15 1.84
N LEU A 14 3.30 21.35 2.53
CA LEU A 14 4.15 20.33 1.89
C LEU A 14 3.34 19.34 1.04
N THR A 15 2.14 18.97 1.51
CA THR A 15 1.19 18.09 0.82
C THR A 15 0.71 18.63 -0.53
N PHE A 16 0.79 19.94 -0.79
CA PHE A 16 0.15 20.57 -1.95
C PHE A 16 1.10 21.38 -2.83
N LYS A 17 2.42 21.29 -2.62
CA LYS A 17 3.43 22.07 -3.35
C LYS A 17 4.52 21.21 -3.95
N GLY A 18 5.27 21.79 -4.88
CA GLY A 18 6.36 21.09 -5.57
C GLY A 18 5.84 19.85 -6.30
N TYR A 19 6.57 18.74 -6.20
CA TYR A 19 6.19 17.49 -6.86
C TYR A 19 4.96 16.81 -6.24
N ALA A 20 4.59 17.17 -5.00
CA ALA A 20 3.38 16.72 -4.33
C ALA A 20 2.15 17.57 -4.69
N ALA A 21 2.29 18.61 -5.52
CA ALA A 21 1.15 19.43 -5.91
C ALA A 21 0.06 18.58 -6.63
N PRO A 22 -1.23 18.87 -6.41
CA PRO A 22 -2.32 18.15 -7.09
C PRO A 22 -2.18 18.18 -8.62
N VAL A 23 -2.48 17.07 -9.28
CA VAL A 23 -2.42 16.95 -10.76
C VAL A 23 -3.84 17.08 -11.32
N ARG A 24 -4.72 16.16 -10.93
CA ARG A 24 -6.15 16.10 -11.21
C ARG A 24 -6.51 15.99 -12.70
N ILE A 25 -5.60 15.41 -13.48
CA ILE A 25 -5.78 15.16 -14.91
C ILE A 25 -6.23 13.71 -15.11
N GLU A 26 -7.37 13.55 -15.76
CA GLU A 26 -7.84 12.28 -16.30
C GLU A 26 -7.63 12.28 -17.80
N GLY A 27 -7.17 11.18 -18.38
CA GLY A 27 -6.87 11.15 -19.79
C GLY A 27 -6.42 9.79 -20.30
N HIS A 28 -6.17 9.76 -21.61
CA HIS A 28 -5.64 8.61 -22.30
C HIS A 28 -4.56 9.07 -23.29
N VAL A 29 -3.46 8.32 -23.37
CA VAL A 29 -2.34 8.57 -24.27
C VAL A 29 -1.99 7.24 -24.92
N HIS A 30 -2.13 7.18 -26.25
CA HIS A 30 -1.68 6.04 -27.04
C HIS A 30 -0.23 6.21 -27.44
N ASP A 31 0.50 5.09 -27.48
CA ASP A 31 1.87 4.99 -27.98
C ASP A 31 2.83 5.99 -27.32
N LEU A 32 3.07 5.78 -26.03
CA LEU A 32 4.00 6.57 -25.24
C LEU A 32 5.41 6.52 -25.83
N GLU A 33 6.17 7.61 -25.68
CA GLU A 33 7.57 7.65 -26.10
C GLU A 33 8.40 6.66 -25.27
N VAL A 34 9.13 5.77 -25.95
CA VAL A 34 9.99 4.76 -25.32
C VAL A 34 11.46 5.04 -25.63
N ILE A 35 12.29 5.06 -24.59
CA ILE A 35 13.75 4.96 -24.71
C ILE A 35 14.15 3.52 -24.41
N GLY A 36 14.97 2.91 -25.27
CA GLY A 36 15.30 1.48 -25.17
C GLY A 36 14.29 0.62 -25.93
N SER A 37 14.04 -0.60 -25.44
CA SER A 37 13.06 -1.52 -26.06
C SER A 37 12.23 -2.19 -24.98
N ILE A 38 10.90 -2.05 -25.06
CA ILE A 38 9.99 -2.80 -24.20
C ILE A 38 10.21 -4.29 -24.47
N PRO A 39 10.50 -5.11 -23.45
CA PRO A 39 10.66 -6.54 -23.63
C PRO A 39 9.39 -7.20 -24.18
N PRO A 40 9.50 -8.12 -25.15
CA PRO A 40 8.35 -8.78 -25.76
C PRO A 40 7.56 -9.68 -24.79
N GLU A 41 8.14 -10.02 -23.64
CA GLU A 41 7.46 -10.78 -22.58
C GLU A 41 6.47 -9.92 -21.78
N LEU A 42 6.55 -8.58 -21.87
CA LEU A 42 5.60 -7.68 -21.23
C LEU A 42 4.34 -7.52 -22.08
N GLU A 43 3.42 -8.47 -21.92
CA GLU A 43 2.08 -8.47 -22.50
C GLU A 43 1.04 -8.45 -21.39
N GLY A 44 0.40 -7.30 -21.16
CA GLY A 44 -0.48 -7.15 -20.01
C GLY A 44 -0.69 -5.71 -19.59
N THR A 45 -0.99 -5.50 -18.31
CA THR A 45 -1.36 -4.20 -17.79
C THR A 45 -0.83 -4.00 -16.38
N TYR A 46 -0.10 -2.91 -16.19
CA TYR A 46 0.30 -2.41 -14.88
C TYR A 46 -0.73 -1.40 -14.38
N TYR A 47 -1.30 -1.63 -13.20
CA TYR A 47 -2.21 -0.71 -12.53
C TYR A 47 -1.54 -0.20 -11.26
N ARG A 48 -1.70 1.09 -10.95
CA ARG A 48 -1.20 1.67 -9.71
C ARG A 48 -2.13 2.76 -9.20
N ASN A 49 -2.45 2.71 -7.91
CA ASN A 49 -3.29 3.71 -7.25
C ASN A 49 -2.46 4.87 -6.69
N SER A 50 -3.12 5.98 -6.41
CA SER A 50 -2.53 7.21 -5.85
C SER A 50 -3.59 8.03 -5.13
N ALA A 51 -3.14 9.01 -4.33
CA ALA A 51 -4.02 9.98 -3.68
C ALA A 51 -3.81 11.38 -4.26
N ASP A 52 -4.77 11.89 -5.01
CA ASP A 52 -4.72 13.22 -5.62
C ASP A 52 -5.92 14.06 -5.17
N HIS A 53 -5.70 15.08 -4.33
CA HIS A 53 -6.79 15.90 -3.80
C HIS A 53 -7.53 16.64 -4.91
N THR A 54 -8.83 16.38 -5.07
CA THR A 54 -9.62 17.04 -6.12
C THR A 54 -9.93 18.51 -5.83
N TYR A 55 -10.08 18.85 -4.55
CA TYR A 55 -10.40 20.19 -4.06
C TYR A 55 -9.48 20.61 -2.92
N ARG A 56 -9.37 21.93 -2.69
CA ARG A 56 -8.75 22.48 -1.49
C ARG A 56 -9.41 21.84 -0.25
N PRO A 57 -8.65 21.23 0.66
CA PRO A 57 -9.21 20.60 1.86
C PRO A 57 -9.89 21.61 2.77
N LEU A 58 -10.82 21.15 3.62
CA LEU A 58 -11.47 21.99 4.63
C LEU A 58 -10.47 22.51 5.66
N HIS A 59 -9.49 21.69 6.01
CA HIS A 59 -8.41 22.01 6.94
C HIS A 59 -7.10 22.10 6.14
N PRO A 60 -6.33 23.20 6.28
CA PRO A 60 -5.16 23.43 5.44
C PRO A 60 -4.06 22.37 5.60
N ASN A 61 -3.96 21.74 6.76
CA ASN A 61 -2.91 20.77 7.12
C ASN A 61 -3.34 19.32 6.84
N ASP A 62 -4.12 19.09 5.79
CA ASP A 62 -4.52 17.73 5.42
C ASP A 62 -3.32 16.90 4.92
N ILE A 63 -3.43 15.59 5.07
CA ILE A 63 -2.33 14.65 4.81
C ILE A 63 -2.48 13.97 3.45
N PHE A 64 -1.37 13.50 2.90
CA PHE A 64 -1.32 12.78 1.63
C PHE A 64 -2.28 11.59 1.58
N LEU A 65 -2.44 10.86 2.69
CA LEU A 65 -3.31 9.68 2.79
C LEU A 65 -4.80 9.95 2.55
N ASN A 66 -5.22 11.22 2.55
CA ASN A 66 -6.61 11.67 2.44
C ASN A 66 -7.00 12.17 1.03
N GLY A 67 -6.08 12.16 0.05
CA GLY A 67 -6.38 12.53 -1.33
C GLY A 67 -7.30 11.52 -2.03
N ASP A 68 -8.01 11.95 -3.07
CA ASP A 68 -8.95 11.08 -3.80
C ASP A 68 -8.21 10.05 -4.66
N GLY A 69 -8.75 8.83 -4.75
CA GLY A 69 -8.13 7.73 -5.49
C GLY A 69 -8.04 8.02 -6.99
N MET A 70 -6.84 8.08 -7.53
CA MET A 70 -6.56 8.18 -8.96
C MET A 70 -5.76 6.96 -9.40
N VAL A 71 -6.35 6.15 -10.26
CA VAL A 71 -5.73 4.94 -10.81
C VAL A 71 -5.02 5.28 -12.12
N HIS A 72 -3.79 4.82 -12.23
CA HIS A 72 -2.95 4.88 -13.41
C HIS A 72 -2.85 3.48 -14.00
N MET A 73 -3.13 3.35 -15.30
CA MET A 73 -3.03 2.10 -16.04
C MET A 73 -2.01 2.28 -17.17
N VAL A 74 -0.99 1.42 -17.22
CA VAL A 74 -0.10 1.30 -18.37
C VAL A 74 -0.32 -0.07 -19.01
N ARG A 75 -0.85 -0.08 -20.23
CA ARG A 75 -1.06 -1.31 -21.01
C ARG A 75 0.11 -1.54 -21.94
N PHE A 76 0.64 -2.75 -21.93
CA PHE A 76 1.69 -3.18 -22.82
C PHE A 76 1.15 -4.18 -23.84
N GLU A 77 1.39 -3.90 -25.11
CA GLU A 77 0.99 -4.77 -26.22
C GLU A 77 1.96 -4.61 -27.39
N GLN A 78 2.56 -5.71 -27.83
CA GLN A 78 3.45 -5.80 -29.00
C GLN A 78 4.60 -4.79 -28.96
N GLY A 79 5.16 -4.55 -27.77
CA GLY A 79 6.26 -3.59 -27.57
C GLY A 79 5.83 -2.12 -27.53
N HIS A 80 4.53 -1.83 -27.50
CA HIS A 80 3.96 -0.50 -27.28
C HIS A 80 3.45 -0.34 -25.85
N ALA A 81 3.30 0.91 -25.40
CA ALA A 81 2.73 1.24 -24.09
C ALA A 81 1.71 2.37 -24.18
N ASP A 82 0.51 2.15 -23.64
CA ASP A 82 -0.58 3.12 -23.56
C ASP A 82 -0.87 3.50 -22.10
N LEU A 83 -1.12 4.78 -21.82
CA LEU A 83 -1.47 5.29 -20.48
C LEU A 83 -2.96 5.67 -20.40
N THR A 84 -3.64 5.23 -19.34
CA THR A 84 -4.94 5.77 -18.91
C THR A 84 -4.85 6.23 -17.47
N THR A 85 -5.43 7.40 -17.16
CA THR A 85 -5.55 7.91 -15.79
C THR A 85 -7.01 8.27 -15.51
N ARG A 86 -7.59 7.76 -14.42
CA ARG A 86 -8.96 8.11 -13.98
C ARG A 86 -9.10 8.14 -12.47
N PHE A 87 -9.92 9.07 -12.00
CA PHE A 87 -10.37 9.07 -10.61
C PHE A 87 -11.36 7.93 -10.39
N VAL A 88 -11.27 7.29 -9.23
CA VAL A 88 -12.33 6.44 -8.72
C VAL A 88 -13.48 7.37 -8.29
N ARG A 89 -14.66 7.16 -8.88
CA ARG A 89 -15.87 7.96 -8.61
C ARG A 89 -16.53 7.51 -7.30
N THR A 90 -15.83 7.71 -6.18
CA THR A 90 -16.38 7.41 -4.85
C THR A 90 -17.55 8.33 -4.51
N LYS A 91 -18.37 7.91 -3.54
CA LYS A 91 -19.45 8.75 -3.00
C LYS A 91 -18.91 10.12 -2.55
N LYS A 92 -17.78 10.12 -1.84
CA LYS A 92 -17.03 11.34 -1.46
C LYS A 92 -16.72 12.21 -2.68
N PHE A 93 -16.09 11.63 -3.70
CA PHE A 93 -15.70 12.33 -4.93
C PHE A 93 -16.91 13.01 -5.59
N GLU A 94 -18.01 12.28 -5.76
CA GLU A 94 -19.20 12.78 -6.47
C GLU A 94 -19.89 13.92 -5.69
N LEU A 95 -20.01 13.79 -4.37
CA LEU A 95 -20.60 14.84 -3.52
C LEU A 95 -19.75 16.13 -3.56
N GLU A 96 -18.44 16.03 -3.47
CA GLU A 96 -17.53 17.18 -3.55
C GLU A 96 -17.51 17.79 -4.97
N ARG A 97 -17.61 16.94 -6.01
CA ARG A 97 -17.71 17.36 -7.41
C ARG A 97 -18.97 18.18 -7.65
N GLN A 98 -20.11 17.72 -7.14
CA GLN A 98 -21.39 18.43 -7.21
C GLN A 98 -21.33 19.77 -6.46
N ALA A 99 -20.73 19.78 -5.25
CA ALA A 99 -20.60 20.99 -4.44
C ALA A 99 -19.51 21.96 -4.96
N ARG A 100 -18.60 21.48 -5.81
CA ARG A 100 -17.40 22.19 -6.30
C ARG A 100 -16.50 22.72 -5.18
N ARG A 101 -16.37 21.94 -4.11
CA ARG A 101 -15.54 22.22 -2.93
C ARG A 101 -15.41 20.95 -2.08
N ALA A 102 -14.41 20.90 -1.20
CA ALA A 102 -14.37 19.88 -0.18
C ALA A 102 -15.60 19.97 0.76
N LEU A 103 -16.08 18.80 1.16
CA LEU A 103 -17.14 18.56 2.13
C LEU A 103 -16.64 17.69 3.27
N PHE A 104 -15.71 16.80 2.99
CA PHE A 104 -15.14 15.86 3.94
C PHE A 104 -13.94 16.47 4.65
N GLY A 105 -13.79 16.14 5.93
CA GLY A 105 -12.80 16.70 6.82
C GLY A 105 -11.43 16.01 6.77
N SER A 106 -10.70 16.14 7.87
CA SER A 106 -9.41 15.50 8.11
C SER A 106 -9.49 13.98 7.99
N TYR A 107 -8.34 13.37 7.70
CA TYR A 107 -8.19 11.92 7.53
C TYR A 107 -8.93 11.10 8.60
N ARG A 108 -9.91 10.30 8.14
CA ARG A 108 -10.76 9.41 8.96
C ARG A 108 -11.52 10.07 10.11
N ASN A 109 -11.64 11.42 10.14
CA ASN A 109 -12.32 12.14 11.22
C ASN A 109 -13.65 12.78 10.75
N PRO A 110 -14.81 12.13 10.95
CA PRO A 110 -16.11 12.66 10.52
C PRO A 110 -16.55 13.92 11.27
N PHE A 111 -16.01 14.20 12.47
CA PHE A 111 -16.35 15.40 13.24
C PHE A 111 -15.78 16.68 12.64
N THR A 112 -14.83 16.54 11.72
CA THR A 112 -14.20 17.65 11.00
C THR A 112 -14.80 17.91 9.62
N SER A 113 -15.78 17.09 9.21
CA SER A 113 -16.53 17.21 7.96
C SER A 113 -17.65 18.26 8.05
N SER A 114 -18.10 18.72 6.88
CA SER A 114 -19.33 19.53 6.78
C SER A 114 -20.54 18.74 7.27
N GLU A 115 -21.51 19.43 7.90
CA GLU A 115 -22.78 18.84 8.36
C GLU A 115 -23.47 17.94 7.32
N ALA A 116 -23.45 18.38 6.06
CA ALA A 116 -24.14 17.73 4.94
C ALA A 116 -23.62 16.33 4.58
N VAL A 117 -22.44 15.93 5.06
CA VAL A 117 -21.81 14.64 4.75
C VAL A 117 -21.36 13.89 6.01
N ARG A 118 -21.85 14.29 7.19
CA ARG A 118 -21.38 13.71 8.46
C ARG A 118 -21.65 12.20 8.57
N GLU A 119 -22.72 11.73 7.94
CA GLU A 119 -23.14 10.32 7.94
C GLU A 119 -22.70 9.57 6.67
N GLU A 120 -21.98 10.23 5.76
CA GLU A 120 -21.53 9.65 4.50
C GLU A 120 -20.16 8.99 4.68
N ASP A 121 -19.87 7.98 3.85
CA ASP A 121 -18.56 7.32 3.85
C ASP A 121 -17.46 8.26 3.31
N HIS A 122 -16.35 8.31 4.06
CA HIS A 122 -15.13 9.08 3.75
C HIS A 122 -14.20 8.38 2.75
N ASN A 123 -14.56 7.20 2.26
CA ASN A 123 -13.74 6.36 1.40
C ASN A 123 -13.23 7.07 0.14
N THR A 124 -11.91 7.11 0.00
CA THR A 124 -11.20 7.68 -1.14
C THR A 124 -10.78 6.64 -2.18
N ALA A 125 -10.83 5.34 -1.85
CA ALA A 125 -10.37 4.23 -2.70
C ALA A 125 -8.96 4.47 -3.30
N ASN A 126 -8.02 4.97 -2.49
CA ASN A 126 -6.75 5.53 -2.97
C ASN A 126 -5.50 4.67 -2.72
N THR A 127 -5.59 3.60 -1.94
CA THR A 127 -4.41 2.92 -1.40
C THR A 127 -3.86 1.88 -2.36
N SER A 128 -4.69 1.00 -2.91
CA SER A 128 -4.20 -0.09 -3.77
C SER A 128 -5.23 -0.50 -4.82
N VAL A 129 -4.85 -1.51 -5.60
CA VAL A 129 -5.69 -2.17 -6.59
C VAL A 129 -5.61 -3.69 -6.43
N MET A 130 -6.71 -4.38 -6.68
CA MET A 130 -6.80 -5.85 -6.61
C MET A 130 -7.54 -6.39 -7.83
N LEU A 131 -7.05 -7.48 -8.42
CA LEU A 131 -7.80 -8.28 -9.38
C LEU A 131 -8.33 -9.54 -8.69
N LEU A 132 -9.65 -9.68 -8.62
CA LEU A 132 -10.30 -10.87 -8.06
C LEU A 132 -11.44 -11.29 -8.99
N ASN A 133 -11.46 -12.57 -9.40
CA ASN A 133 -12.44 -13.10 -10.35
C ASN A 133 -12.62 -12.20 -11.60
N LYS A 134 -11.50 -11.80 -12.22
CA LYS A 134 -11.42 -10.90 -13.39
C LYS A 134 -12.00 -9.49 -13.21
N LYS A 135 -12.42 -9.13 -12.00
CA LYS A 135 -12.87 -7.78 -11.65
C LYS A 135 -11.73 -7.03 -10.99
N LEU A 136 -11.56 -5.77 -11.38
CA LEU A 136 -10.55 -4.89 -10.82
C LEU A 136 -11.21 -4.01 -9.74
N TYR A 137 -10.56 -3.90 -8.59
CA TYR A 137 -11.04 -3.16 -7.45
C TYR A 137 -10.00 -2.12 -7.01
N ALA A 138 -10.45 -0.90 -6.70
CA ALA A 138 -9.67 0.10 -6.00
C ALA A 138 -9.98 0.02 -4.50
N LEU A 139 -8.95 0.02 -3.66
CA LEU A 139 -9.07 -0.30 -2.24
C LEU A 139 -8.60 0.84 -1.34
N LYS A 140 -9.23 0.93 -0.16
CA LYS A 140 -8.85 1.78 0.96
C LYS A 140 -9.26 1.08 2.24
N GLU A 141 -8.32 0.94 3.19
CA GLU A 141 -8.53 0.19 4.43
C GLU A 141 -9.66 0.70 5.34
N SER A 142 -10.17 1.92 5.11
CA SER A 142 -11.24 2.53 5.89
C SER A 142 -12.61 2.45 5.24
N GLY A 143 -12.77 1.73 4.13
CA GLY A 143 -14.04 1.60 3.43
C GLY A 143 -14.11 0.33 2.59
N ARG A 144 -15.23 0.15 1.89
CA ARG A 144 -15.43 -1.01 1.00
C ARG A 144 -14.70 -0.85 -0.33
N PRO A 145 -14.41 -1.94 -1.05
CA PRO A 145 -13.81 -1.87 -2.38
C PRO A 145 -14.71 -1.16 -3.40
N TYR A 146 -14.10 -0.45 -4.33
CA TYR A 146 -14.79 0.08 -5.52
C TYR A 146 -14.40 -0.74 -6.74
N GLU A 147 -15.38 -1.37 -7.40
CA GLU A 147 -15.17 -2.03 -8.68
C GLU A 147 -14.94 -0.97 -9.78
N ILE A 148 -13.92 -1.19 -10.59
CA ILE A 148 -13.55 -0.35 -11.74
C ILE A 148 -13.35 -1.26 -12.96
N HIS A 149 -13.71 -0.77 -14.14
CA HIS A 149 -13.54 -1.53 -15.37
C HIS A 149 -12.04 -1.64 -15.73
N PRO A 150 -11.51 -2.85 -15.97
CA PRO A 150 -10.07 -3.04 -16.14
C PRO A 150 -9.51 -2.41 -17.41
N ASP A 151 -10.33 -2.18 -18.44
CA ASP A 151 -9.81 -1.66 -19.71
C ASP A 151 -9.77 -0.15 -19.84
N ASP A 152 -10.57 0.58 -19.07
CA ASP A 152 -10.70 2.04 -19.20
C ASP A 152 -10.79 2.78 -17.86
N LEU A 153 -10.73 2.04 -16.75
CA LEU A 153 -10.80 2.53 -15.37
C LEU A 153 -12.12 3.23 -15.02
N THR A 154 -13.19 3.05 -15.80
CA THR A 154 -14.50 3.58 -15.44
C THR A 154 -14.99 2.95 -14.14
N THR A 155 -15.46 3.77 -13.20
CA THR A 155 -15.99 3.26 -11.92
C THR A 155 -17.33 2.60 -12.13
N ILE A 156 -17.45 1.35 -11.68
CA ILE A 156 -18.69 0.58 -11.68
C ILE A 156 -19.47 0.89 -10.40
N GLY A 157 -18.79 0.91 -9.24
CA GLY A 157 -19.37 1.34 -7.98
C GLY A 157 -18.72 0.67 -6.77
N GLU A 158 -19.16 1.07 -5.58
CA GLU A 158 -18.81 0.37 -4.33
C GLU A 158 -19.43 -1.04 -4.33
N THR A 159 -18.74 -2.01 -3.74
CA THR A 159 -19.24 -3.39 -3.63
C THR A 159 -19.14 -3.91 -2.20
N ASP A 160 -20.15 -4.69 -1.80
CA ASP A 160 -20.15 -5.58 -0.64
C ASP A 160 -20.06 -7.06 -1.07
N PHE A 161 -19.61 -7.32 -2.30
CA PHE A 161 -19.52 -8.65 -2.91
C PHE A 161 -20.85 -9.40 -2.89
N ASP A 162 -21.92 -8.75 -3.34
CA ASP A 162 -23.29 -9.29 -3.35
C ASP A 162 -23.78 -9.66 -1.94
N GLY A 163 -23.47 -8.80 -0.96
CA GLY A 163 -23.83 -8.96 0.44
C GLY A 163 -22.97 -9.94 1.24
N GLN A 164 -21.89 -10.48 0.67
CA GLN A 164 -20.97 -11.39 1.37
C GLN A 164 -20.05 -10.66 2.35
N LEU A 165 -19.67 -9.41 2.06
CA LEU A 165 -18.86 -8.57 2.94
C LEU A 165 -19.78 -7.82 3.92
N THR A 166 -19.79 -8.27 5.18
CA THR A 166 -20.63 -7.66 6.21
C THR A 166 -20.01 -6.43 6.86
N SER A 167 -18.67 -6.30 6.84
CA SER A 167 -17.97 -5.15 7.40
C SER A 167 -18.15 -3.88 6.56
N GLN A 168 -17.89 -2.74 7.18
CA GLN A 168 -17.78 -1.44 6.53
C GLN A 168 -16.38 -1.19 5.93
N THR A 169 -15.38 -1.99 6.32
CA THR A 169 -14.00 -1.85 5.84
C THR A 169 -13.55 -3.10 5.09
N PHE A 170 -12.51 -2.96 4.29
CA PHE A 170 -11.82 -4.04 3.61
C PHE A 170 -10.35 -3.64 3.44
N THR A 171 -9.42 -4.57 3.69
CA THR A 171 -7.99 -4.30 3.62
C THR A 171 -7.57 -3.80 2.24
N ALA A 172 -6.59 -2.90 2.21
CA ALA A 172 -5.91 -2.54 0.97
C ALA A 172 -4.80 -3.53 0.59
N HIS A 173 -4.52 -4.54 1.41
CA HIS A 173 -3.41 -5.48 1.20
C HIS A 173 -3.84 -6.96 1.14
N PRO A 174 -4.84 -7.33 0.33
CA PRO A 174 -5.24 -8.73 0.19
C PRO A 174 -4.07 -9.58 -0.32
N LYS A 175 -3.95 -10.81 0.19
CA LYS A 175 -2.89 -11.76 -0.22
C LYS A 175 -3.50 -12.90 -1.04
N PHE A 176 -2.84 -13.24 -2.13
CA PHE A 176 -3.29 -14.32 -3.02
C PHE A 176 -2.42 -15.55 -2.83
N ASP A 177 -3.06 -16.70 -2.60
CA ASP A 177 -2.39 -17.99 -2.52
C ASP A 177 -2.14 -18.51 -3.93
N PRO A 178 -0.86 -18.57 -4.40
CA PRO A 178 -0.57 -19.00 -5.77
C PRO A 178 -0.86 -20.50 -6.00
N LYS A 179 -1.04 -21.30 -4.93
CA LYS A 179 -1.36 -22.72 -5.00
C LYS A 179 -2.85 -22.96 -5.17
N THR A 180 -3.68 -22.28 -4.38
CA THR A 180 -5.14 -22.52 -4.33
C THR A 180 -5.93 -21.51 -5.17
N GLY A 181 -5.36 -20.33 -5.43
CA GLY A 181 -6.06 -19.19 -6.03
C GLY A 181 -6.98 -18.46 -5.04
N GLU A 182 -6.88 -18.77 -3.75
CA GLU A 182 -7.64 -18.05 -2.70
C GLU A 182 -7.08 -16.64 -2.49
N CYS A 183 -7.98 -15.69 -2.26
CA CYS A 183 -7.68 -14.37 -1.73
C CYS A 183 -7.96 -14.38 -0.23
N ILE A 184 -6.92 -14.15 0.57
CA ILE A 184 -7.03 -13.91 2.00
C ILE A 184 -7.07 -12.40 2.21
N ALA A 185 -8.07 -11.93 2.93
CA ALA A 185 -8.27 -10.52 3.22
C ALA A 185 -8.73 -10.34 4.67
N PHE A 186 -8.84 -9.10 5.11
CA PHE A 186 -9.36 -8.79 6.43
C PHE A 186 -9.98 -7.40 6.45
N ALA A 187 -10.64 -7.07 7.55
CA ALA A 187 -11.16 -5.76 7.89
C ALA A 187 -10.81 -5.47 9.34
N TYR A 188 -10.06 -4.40 9.62
CA TYR A 188 -9.88 -3.89 10.98
C TYR A 188 -10.79 -2.67 11.20
N ASN A 189 -11.07 -2.33 12.46
CA ASN A 189 -12.14 -1.38 12.80
C ASN A 189 -13.47 -1.82 12.13
N CYS A 190 -13.72 -3.14 12.07
CA CYS A 190 -14.72 -3.73 11.17
C CYS A 190 -16.17 -3.45 11.59
N GLU A 191 -16.41 -3.19 12.87
CA GLU A 191 -17.71 -2.78 13.42
C GLU A 191 -17.94 -1.25 13.37
N GLY A 192 -16.92 -0.49 12.99
CA GLY A 192 -16.94 0.96 12.99
C GLY A 192 -15.66 1.57 13.56
N VAL A 193 -15.67 2.89 13.71
CA VAL A 193 -14.51 3.69 14.08
C VAL A 193 -13.97 3.39 15.49
N ALA A 194 -12.65 3.22 15.57
CA ALA A 194 -11.88 2.91 16.79
C ALA A 194 -12.18 1.55 17.45
N SER A 195 -12.73 0.58 16.70
CA SER A 195 -12.94 -0.80 17.18
C SER A 195 -11.65 -1.61 17.16
N ASP A 196 -11.41 -2.43 18.18
CA ASP A 196 -10.31 -3.41 18.22
C ASP A 196 -10.69 -4.78 17.63
N GLU A 197 -11.86 -4.89 16.99
CA GLU A 197 -12.24 -6.07 16.24
C GLU A 197 -11.62 -6.10 14.84
N ILE A 198 -11.23 -7.32 14.45
CA ILE A 198 -10.72 -7.66 13.13
C ILE A 198 -11.55 -8.83 12.59
N GLU A 199 -12.03 -8.71 11.36
CA GLU A 199 -12.70 -9.79 10.63
C GLU A 199 -11.77 -10.30 9.53
N VAL A 200 -11.58 -11.61 9.45
CA VAL A 200 -10.72 -12.28 8.46
C VAL A 200 -11.60 -12.97 7.43
N TYR A 201 -11.24 -12.83 6.16
CA TYR A 201 -11.95 -13.39 5.02
C TYR A 201 -11.07 -14.38 4.26
N ILE A 202 -11.63 -15.54 3.94
CA ILE A 202 -11.09 -16.42 2.90
C ILE A 202 -12.05 -16.36 1.72
N ILE A 203 -11.55 -15.96 0.56
CA ILE A 203 -12.33 -15.77 -0.66
C ILE A 203 -11.75 -16.69 -1.72
N ASN A 204 -12.58 -17.55 -2.32
CA ASN A 204 -12.11 -18.44 -3.36
C ASN A 204 -11.86 -17.69 -4.70
N LYS A 205 -11.27 -18.36 -5.68
CA LYS A 205 -10.93 -17.78 -6.99
C LYS A 205 -12.14 -17.25 -7.77
N GLU A 206 -13.35 -17.75 -7.49
CA GLU A 206 -14.62 -17.26 -8.06
C GLU A 206 -15.20 -16.04 -7.30
N GLY A 207 -14.51 -15.51 -6.30
CA GLY A 207 -14.96 -14.36 -5.52
C GLY A 207 -16.01 -14.69 -4.45
N LYS A 208 -16.17 -15.97 -4.09
CA LYS A 208 -17.07 -16.42 -3.01
C LYS A 208 -16.33 -16.47 -1.69
N PHE A 209 -16.92 -15.87 -0.66
CA PHE A 209 -16.42 -15.93 0.71
C PHE A 209 -16.69 -17.34 1.26
N THR A 210 -15.62 -18.07 1.57
CA THR A 210 -15.66 -19.43 2.13
C THR A 210 -15.52 -19.44 3.65
N SER A 211 -14.91 -18.40 4.22
CA SER A 211 -14.89 -18.14 5.66
C SER A 211 -14.95 -16.63 5.94
N SER A 212 -15.62 -16.26 7.04
CA SER A 212 -15.65 -14.92 7.62
C SER A 212 -15.68 -15.08 9.14
N GLU A 213 -14.59 -14.70 9.80
CA GLU A 213 -14.40 -14.96 11.22
C GLU A 213 -13.83 -13.73 11.93
N ARG A 214 -14.39 -13.38 13.10
CA ARG A 214 -13.99 -12.21 13.88
C ARG A 214 -13.18 -12.59 15.10
N PHE A 215 -12.21 -11.74 15.44
CA PHE A 215 -11.51 -11.80 16.70
C PHE A 215 -11.21 -10.39 17.21
N LYS A 216 -10.94 -10.30 18.51
CA LYS A 216 -10.56 -9.07 19.18
C LYS A 216 -9.03 -8.99 19.29
N ALA A 217 -8.43 -7.92 18.78
CA ALA A 217 -7.02 -7.62 18.98
C ALA A 217 -6.75 -7.15 20.42
N PRO A 218 -5.48 -7.17 20.90
CA PRO A 218 -5.12 -6.69 22.24
C PRO A 218 -5.52 -5.23 22.52
N TYR A 219 -5.62 -4.42 21.48
CA TYR A 219 -6.08 -3.03 21.52
C TYR A 219 -6.40 -2.54 20.10
N CYS A 220 -7.12 -1.41 19.99
CA CYS A 220 -7.38 -0.77 18.70
C CYS A 220 -6.05 -0.27 18.10
N SER A 221 -5.72 -0.79 16.94
CA SER A 221 -4.45 -0.56 16.25
C SER A 221 -4.72 -0.33 14.77
N MET A 222 -3.89 0.49 14.14
CA MET A 222 -3.77 0.48 12.69
C MET A 222 -3.13 -0.84 12.27
N VAL A 223 -3.93 -1.68 11.60
CA VAL A 223 -3.46 -2.92 10.98
C VAL A 223 -3.47 -2.71 9.46
N HIS A 224 -2.40 -2.11 8.94
CA HIS A 224 -2.33 -1.74 7.53
C HIS A 224 -2.16 -2.97 6.63
N ASP A 225 -1.27 -3.88 7.02
CA ASP A 225 -0.94 -5.09 6.29
C ASP A 225 -0.88 -6.30 7.24
N PHE A 226 -0.70 -7.49 6.70
CA PHE A 226 -0.67 -8.75 7.42
C PHE A 226 0.10 -9.81 6.63
N LEU A 227 0.47 -10.92 7.28
CA LEU A 227 1.26 -11.97 6.65
C LEU A 227 0.46 -13.26 6.52
N VAL A 228 0.69 -13.97 5.42
CA VAL A 228 0.04 -15.26 5.16
C VAL A 228 1.09 -16.25 4.68
N SER A 229 1.04 -17.44 5.25
CA SER A 229 1.78 -18.64 4.85
C SER A 229 0.80 -19.70 4.36
N GLU A 230 1.30 -20.85 3.93
CA GLU A 230 0.46 -21.95 3.44
C GLU A 230 -0.62 -22.35 4.46
N ASN A 231 -0.29 -22.37 5.75
CA ASN A 231 -1.21 -22.84 6.80
C ASN A 231 -1.56 -21.80 7.86
N TYR A 232 -0.92 -20.62 7.88
CA TYR A 232 -1.16 -19.61 8.91
C TYR A 232 -1.37 -18.21 8.38
N ILE A 233 -2.20 -17.44 9.09
CA ILE A 233 -2.36 -16.00 8.95
C ILE A 233 -1.75 -15.34 10.19
N ALA A 234 -0.98 -14.28 10.02
CA ALA A 234 -0.36 -13.54 11.12
C ALA A 234 -0.66 -12.04 11.04
N PHE A 235 -1.04 -11.47 12.18
CA PHE A 235 -1.27 -10.03 12.36
C PHE A 235 -0.27 -9.46 13.34
N VAL A 236 0.41 -8.37 12.95
CA VAL A 236 1.31 -7.62 13.83
C VAL A 236 0.56 -6.41 14.37
N ILE A 237 0.15 -6.48 15.64
CA ILE A 237 -0.61 -5.43 16.30
C ILE A 237 0.37 -4.41 16.89
N CYS A 238 0.47 -3.26 16.22
CA CYS A 238 1.43 -2.20 16.49
C CYS A 238 0.81 -1.10 17.35
N PRO A 239 1.58 -0.36 18.17
CA PRO A 239 1.02 0.67 19.06
C PRO A 239 0.69 1.99 18.34
N MET A 240 0.22 1.93 17.10
CA MET A 240 -0.45 3.02 16.39
C MET A 240 -1.95 2.95 16.69
N VAL A 241 -2.36 3.60 17.78
CA VAL A 241 -3.67 3.45 18.40
C VAL A 241 -4.66 4.54 18.00
N CYS A 242 -5.95 4.27 18.20
CA CYS A 242 -7.01 5.26 18.08
C CYS A 242 -7.67 5.49 19.45
N ASP A 243 -7.79 6.75 19.86
CA ASP A 243 -8.59 7.18 21.01
C ASP A 243 -9.77 8.01 20.48
N TRP A 244 -10.97 7.44 20.55
CA TRP A 244 -12.15 8.04 19.94
C TRP A 244 -12.56 9.38 20.55
N ASP A 245 -12.27 9.61 21.83
CA ASP A 245 -12.61 10.88 22.49
C ASP A 245 -11.66 12.00 22.08
N ARG A 246 -10.39 11.69 21.76
CA ARG A 246 -9.48 12.63 21.08
C ARG A 246 -9.95 12.96 19.67
N VAL A 247 -10.38 11.95 18.90
CA VAL A 247 -10.89 12.17 17.53
C VAL A 247 -12.11 13.09 17.52
N LYS A 248 -13.04 12.93 18.47
CA LYS A 248 -14.19 13.85 18.65
C LYS A 248 -13.78 15.29 18.94
N GLN A 249 -12.62 15.50 19.54
CA GLN A 249 -12.06 16.83 19.83
C GLN A 249 -11.29 17.41 18.63
N GLY A 250 -11.22 16.70 17.51
CA GLY A 250 -10.56 17.14 16.28
C GLY A 250 -9.09 16.72 16.17
N GLU A 251 -8.59 15.88 17.09
CA GLU A 251 -7.24 15.31 16.98
C GLU A 251 -7.16 14.28 15.81
N PRO A 252 -5.95 13.93 15.35
CA PRO A 252 -5.73 12.90 14.35
C PRO A 252 -6.40 11.57 14.73
N TYR A 253 -6.81 10.79 13.73
CA TYR A 253 -7.42 9.49 13.98
C TYR A 253 -6.46 8.51 14.67
N TRP A 254 -5.18 8.58 14.30
CA TRP A 254 -4.13 7.70 14.81
C TRP A 254 -3.13 8.46 15.66
N HIS A 255 -2.57 7.75 16.62
CA HIS A 255 -1.54 8.22 17.53
C HIS A 255 -0.57 7.09 17.84
N TRP A 256 0.71 7.41 18.02
CA TRP A 256 1.66 6.45 18.55
C TRP A 256 1.58 6.41 20.08
N ASP A 257 1.46 5.22 20.67
CA ASP A 257 1.49 5.00 22.12
C ASP A 257 2.77 4.24 22.49
N SER A 258 3.84 4.99 22.79
CA SER A 258 5.13 4.41 23.16
C SER A 258 5.13 3.66 24.50
N SER A 259 4.03 3.66 25.26
CA SER A 259 3.90 2.84 26.48
C SER A 259 3.47 1.39 26.20
N LYS A 260 3.00 1.10 24.98
CA LYS A 260 2.55 -0.24 24.56
C LYS A 260 3.62 -1.00 23.80
N THR A 261 3.53 -2.32 23.86
CA THR A 261 4.36 -3.27 23.11
C THR A 261 3.62 -3.83 21.89
N THR A 262 4.36 -4.34 20.92
CA THR A 262 3.81 -5.02 19.75
C THR A 262 3.41 -6.47 20.09
N HIS A 263 2.33 -6.95 19.48
CA HIS A 263 1.88 -8.35 19.60
C HIS A 263 1.79 -9.01 18.22
N VAL A 264 2.00 -10.33 18.15
CA VAL A 264 1.73 -11.13 16.95
C VAL A 264 0.59 -12.09 17.24
N GLY A 265 -0.50 -11.98 16.49
CA GLY A 265 -1.61 -12.94 16.51
C GLY A 265 -1.45 -13.92 15.36
N VAL A 266 -1.38 -15.22 15.63
CA VAL A 266 -1.23 -16.29 14.63
C VAL A 266 -2.47 -17.15 14.59
N ILE A 267 -3.09 -17.26 13.42
CA ILE A 267 -4.32 -18.01 13.17
C ILE A 267 -3.99 -19.17 12.22
N PRO A 268 -4.18 -20.44 12.62
CA PRO A 268 -4.13 -21.57 11.71
C PRO A 268 -5.33 -21.51 10.73
N ARG A 269 -5.07 -21.50 9.42
CA ARG A 269 -6.09 -21.36 8.36
C ARG A 269 -7.16 -22.45 8.42
N ASP A 270 -6.79 -23.67 8.81
CA ASP A 270 -7.68 -24.84 8.89
C ASP A 270 -8.58 -24.84 10.14
N ARG A 271 -8.12 -24.22 11.22
CA ARG A 271 -8.84 -24.14 12.50
C ARG A 271 -9.54 -22.82 12.73
N GLY A 272 -9.19 -21.77 11.99
CA GLY A 272 -9.83 -20.46 12.08
C GLY A 272 -9.51 -19.71 13.39
N VAL A 273 -10.22 -18.61 13.62
CA VAL A 273 -9.90 -17.63 14.69
C VAL A 273 -10.03 -18.20 16.09
N LYS A 274 -10.83 -19.26 16.28
CA LYS A 274 -10.96 -19.97 17.57
C LYS A 274 -9.64 -20.60 18.05
N ALA A 275 -8.68 -20.78 17.15
CA ALA A 275 -7.35 -21.33 17.43
C ALA A 275 -6.25 -20.26 17.34
N ILE A 276 -6.61 -18.96 17.37
CA ILE A 276 -5.64 -17.87 17.43
C ILE A 276 -4.72 -18.03 18.64
N ARG A 277 -3.44 -17.70 18.45
CA ARG A 277 -2.43 -17.65 19.49
C ARG A 277 -1.75 -16.29 19.49
N TRP A 278 -1.51 -15.75 20.67
CA TRP A 278 -0.88 -14.45 20.86
C TRP A 278 0.55 -14.59 21.38
N PHE A 279 1.44 -13.82 20.76
CA PHE A 279 2.86 -13.75 21.10
C PHE A 279 3.22 -12.30 21.41
N ASN A 280 3.83 -12.08 22.58
CA ASN A 280 4.28 -10.76 22.98
C ASN A 280 5.66 -10.50 22.37
N VAL A 281 5.82 -9.32 21.77
CA VAL A 281 7.10 -8.87 21.25
C VAL A 281 7.63 -7.82 22.22
N ASN A 282 8.83 -8.04 22.77
CA ASN A 282 9.50 -7.10 23.68
C ASN A 282 10.12 -5.91 22.91
N LYS A 283 9.34 -5.35 21.98
CA LYS A 283 9.71 -4.27 21.08
C LYS A 283 8.43 -3.52 20.69
N SER A 284 8.52 -2.21 20.54
CA SER A 284 7.45 -1.38 19.99
C SER A 284 7.84 -0.98 18.58
N VAL A 285 7.13 -1.49 17.59
CA VAL A 285 7.38 -1.20 16.18
C VAL A 285 6.09 -0.89 15.43
N MET A 286 6.19 -0.09 14.37
CA MET A 286 5.18 -0.02 13.33
C MET A 286 5.59 -0.98 12.21
N GLN A 287 4.71 -1.93 11.92
CA GLN A 287 4.76 -2.78 10.74
C GLN A 287 3.86 -2.13 9.69
N THR A 288 4.47 -1.72 8.58
CA THR A 288 3.74 -1.07 7.49
C THR A 288 3.47 -2.06 6.36
N HIS A 289 4.52 -2.55 5.70
CA HIS A 289 4.38 -3.53 4.62
C HIS A 289 5.15 -4.81 4.89
N THR A 290 4.66 -5.89 4.27
CA THR A 290 5.15 -7.24 4.42
C THR A 290 5.81 -7.71 3.14
N PHE A 291 6.93 -8.45 3.26
CA PHE A 291 7.50 -9.15 2.11
C PHE A 291 6.75 -10.46 1.88
N ASN A 292 6.78 -11.35 2.88
CA ASN A 292 6.25 -12.70 2.77
C ASN A 292 6.21 -13.42 4.11
N ALA A 293 5.50 -14.55 4.18
CA ALA A 293 5.60 -15.51 5.28
C ALA A 293 5.62 -16.96 4.79
N TRP A 294 6.28 -17.82 5.53
CA TRP A 294 6.31 -19.26 5.26
C TRP A 294 6.64 -20.05 6.53
N GLU A 295 6.50 -21.36 6.43
CA GLU A 295 6.74 -22.28 7.54
C GLU A 295 8.08 -23.01 7.36
N ASP A 296 8.83 -23.16 8.46
CA ASP A 296 10.02 -24.01 8.58
C ASP A 296 9.87 -24.94 9.78
N GLY A 297 9.32 -26.13 9.54
CA GLY A 297 8.96 -27.08 10.59
C GLY A 297 7.89 -26.51 11.52
N SER A 298 8.22 -26.35 12.81
CA SER A 298 7.33 -25.75 13.81
C SER A 298 7.46 -24.23 13.91
N LYS A 299 8.15 -23.58 12.98
CA LYS A 299 8.38 -22.13 13.01
C LYS A 299 7.62 -21.46 11.89
N LEU A 300 6.94 -20.36 12.22
CA LEU A 300 6.38 -19.44 11.24
C LEU A 300 7.35 -18.27 11.07
N ILE A 301 7.76 -18.03 9.82
CA ILE A 301 8.70 -16.97 9.46
C ILE A 301 7.92 -15.82 8.84
N LEU A 302 8.15 -14.60 9.35
CA LEU A 302 7.48 -13.38 8.93
C LEU A 302 8.53 -12.35 8.47
N ASP A 303 8.64 -12.12 7.18
CA ASP A 303 9.56 -11.13 6.60
C ASP A 303 8.82 -9.83 6.28
N GLN A 304 9.30 -8.72 6.81
CA GLN A 304 8.60 -7.44 6.78
C GLN A 304 9.54 -6.26 6.98
N PHE A 305 9.11 -5.09 6.54
CA PHE A 305 9.71 -3.84 6.99
C PHE A 305 9.04 -3.39 8.28
N VAL A 306 9.85 -3.05 9.27
CA VAL A 306 9.38 -2.42 10.51
C VAL A 306 10.21 -1.19 10.82
N THR A 307 9.56 -0.20 11.42
CA THR A 307 10.23 0.95 12.04
C THR A 307 10.06 0.91 13.55
N GLU A 308 11.09 1.31 14.29
CA GLU A 308 11.10 1.42 15.75
C GLU A 308 10.44 2.70 16.27
N SER A 309 9.64 3.35 15.41
CA SER A 309 8.74 4.45 15.73
C SER A 309 7.35 4.21 15.12
N GLY A 310 6.41 5.12 15.36
CA GLY A 310 5.22 5.25 14.51
C GLY A 310 5.52 6.05 13.24
N TRP A 311 4.49 6.33 12.45
CA TRP A 311 4.50 7.36 11.38
C TRP A 311 4.41 8.76 11.99
N LEU A 312 5.44 9.15 12.75
CA LEU A 312 5.41 10.36 13.56
C LEU A 312 5.36 11.66 12.75
N SER A 313 5.74 11.62 11.47
CA SER A 313 5.51 12.72 10.52
C SER A 313 4.03 13.05 10.29
N GLN A 314 3.11 12.12 10.57
CA GLN A 314 1.67 12.28 10.36
C GLN A 314 0.87 12.13 11.65
N PHE A 315 1.31 11.23 12.54
CA PHE A 315 0.59 10.81 13.74
C PHE A 315 1.52 10.87 14.95
N PRO A 316 1.38 11.88 15.83
CA PRO A 316 2.32 12.12 16.91
C PRO A 316 2.26 11.04 18.00
N ASP A 317 3.31 10.99 18.82
CA ASP A 317 3.34 10.18 20.05
C ASP A 317 2.63 10.92 21.19
N ILE A 318 1.70 10.24 21.87
CA ILE A 318 0.93 10.81 22.99
C ILE A 318 1.73 10.99 24.29
N HIS A 319 2.88 10.33 24.40
CA HIS A 319 3.77 10.38 25.56
C HIS A 319 5.06 11.15 25.30
N ASN A 320 5.44 11.32 24.03
CA ASN A 320 6.64 12.07 23.65
C ASN A 320 6.44 12.86 22.34
N PRO A 321 5.84 14.06 22.40
CA PRO A 321 5.57 14.89 21.21
C PRO A 321 6.83 15.28 20.41
N ASP A 322 8.02 15.24 21.04
CA ASP A 322 9.30 15.56 20.40
C ASP A 322 9.98 14.33 19.76
N ALA A 323 9.33 13.16 19.79
CA ALA A 323 9.86 11.95 19.17
C ALA A 323 10.04 12.12 17.65
N HIS A 324 11.06 11.47 17.11
CA HIS A 324 11.39 11.52 15.69
C HIS A 324 11.13 10.19 15.02
N GLU A 325 10.61 10.25 13.80
CA GLU A 325 10.39 9.06 12.98
C GLU A 325 11.72 8.40 12.61
N LEU A 326 11.80 7.08 12.81
CA LEU A 326 12.97 6.27 12.53
C LEU A 326 12.80 5.56 11.18
N PRO A 327 13.91 5.25 10.48
CA PRO A 327 13.82 4.57 9.21
C PRO A 327 13.44 3.09 9.38
N PRO A 328 12.67 2.52 8.43
CA PRO A 328 12.34 1.10 8.41
C PRO A 328 13.52 0.21 7.99
N PHE A 329 13.58 -1.01 8.54
CA PHE A 329 14.55 -2.06 8.19
C PHE A 329 13.84 -3.40 7.97
N GLY A 330 14.43 -4.24 7.10
CA GLY A 330 13.92 -5.58 6.84
C GLY A 330 14.23 -6.53 8.00
N GLU A 331 13.19 -6.92 8.72
CA GLU A 331 13.27 -7.84 9.84
C GLU A 331 12.51 -9.14 9.53
N ARG A 332 13.13 -10.25 9.95
CA ARG A 332 12.60 -11.60 9.93
C ARG A 332 12.20 -11.98 11.34
N TRP A 333 10.92 -12.16 11.57
CA TRP A 333 10.38 -12.58 12.86
C TRP A 333 10.07 -14.07 12.79
N ILE A 334 10.62 -14.83 13.71
CA ILE A 334 10.54 -16.29 13.76
C ILE A 334 9.70 -16.66 14.97
N VAL A 335 8.44 -17.01 14.71
CA VAL A 335 7.47 -17.39 15.74
C VAL A 335 7.57 -18.91 15.95
N ASP A 336 7.90 -19.33 17.18
CA ASP A 336 7.93 -20.75 17.53
C ASP A 336 6.53 -21.25 17.88
N LEU A 337 6.01 -22.15 17.04
CA LEU A 337 4.68 -22.73 17.18
C LEU A 337 4.67 -24.09 17.90
N SER A 338 5.82 -24.61 18.35
CA SER A 338 5.95 -25.96 18.94
C SER A 338 5.22 -26.15 20.27
N GLY A 339 5.02 -25.08 21.05
CA GLY A 339 4.27 -25.12 22.30
C GLY A 339 2.75 -25.01 22.11
N ASP A 340 1.99 -25.43 23.13
CA ASP A 340 0.54 -25.19 23.22
C ASP A 340 0.26 -23.86 23.93
N GLY A 341 -0.68 -23.08 23.39
CA GLY A 341 -1.16 -21.83 24.00
C GLY A 341 -0.41 -20.55 23.62
N ASP A 342 -0.74 -19.46 24.33
CA ASP A 342 -0.15 -18.12 24.20
C ASP A 342 1.21 -18.03 24.88
N GLY A 343 1.99 -16.99 24.55
CA GLY A 343 3.24 -16.68 25.25
C GLY A 343 4.46 -17.50 24.80
N GLY A 344 4.43 -18.00 23.56
CA GLY A 344 5.62 -18.56 22.91
C GLY A 344 6.68 -17.50 22.58
N SER A 345 7.79 -17.91 21.97
CA SER A 345 8.90 -16.98 21.64
C SER A 345 8.82 -16.44 20.21
N VAL A 346 9.22 -15.18 20.06
CA VAL A 346 9.46 -14.54 18.76
C VAL A 346 10.92 -14.12 18.70
N GLU A 347 11.71 -14.80 17.88
CA GLU A 347 13.09 -14.41 17.58
C GLU A 347 13.10 -13.39 16.43
N ILE A 348 13.81 -12.28 16.58
CA ILE A 348 13.87 -11.21 15.57
C ILE A 348 15.28 -11.15 14.99
N LYS A 349 15.37 -11.15 13.66
CA LYS A 349 16.63 -10.98 12.92
C LYS A 349 16.50 -9.84 11.93
N ARG A 350 17.44 -8.90 11.95
CA ARG A 350 17.62 -7.97 10.83
C ARG A 350 18.32 -8.71 9.70
N PHE A 351 17.60 -8.99 8.62
CA PHE A 351 18.14 -9.75 7.48
C PHE A 351 18.51 -8.83 6.31
N ILE A 352 17.83 -7.68 6.17
CA ILE A 352 18.25 -6.60 5.27
C ILE A 352 18.81 -5.46 6.12
N ASN A 353 20.13 -5.33 6.15
CA ASN A 353 20.80 -4.25 6.88
C ASN A 353 20.91 -2.97 6.04
N HIS A 354 19.80 -2.54 5.46
CA HIS A 354 19.67 -1.33 4.65
C HIS A 354 18.25 -0.77 4.84
N ILE A 355 18.12 0.56 4.80
CA ILE A 355 16.80 1.19 4.93
C ILE A 355 15.96 0.87 3.69
N GLY A 356 14.65 0.75 3.84
CA GLY A 356 13.79 0.50 2.68
C GLY A 356 12.32 0.37 3.04
N GLU A 357 11.47 0.44 2.03
CA GLU A 357 10.03 0.21 2.15
C GLU A 357 9.44 -0.13 0.78
N MET A 358 8.12 -0.31 0.69
CA MET A 358 7.40 -0.82 -0.47
C MET A 358 7.98 -2.17 -0.93
N PRO A 359 8.02 -3.17 -0.02
CA PRO A 359 8.57 -4.50 -0.27
C PRO A 359 7.76 -5.26 -1.31
N VAL A 360 8.47 -5.89 -2.23
CA VAL A 360 7.88 -6.78 -3.24
C VAL A 360 8.73 -8.04 -3.36
N ILE A 361 8.04 -9.15 -3.60
CA ILE A 361 8.60 -10.46 -3.94
C ILE A 361 8.04 -10.92 -5.29
N ASP A 362 8.55 -12.05 -5.79
CA ASP A 362 7.86 -12.78 -6.86
C ASP A 362 6.60 -13.43 -6.30
N ALA A 363 5.43 -12.87 -6.65
CA ALA A 363 4.14 -13.30 -6.11
C ALA A 363 3.81 -14.78 -6.38
N ARG A 364 4.45 -15.43 -7.36
CA ARG A 364 4.30 -16.88 -7.60
C ARG A 364 4.84 -17.73 -6.44
N PHE A 365 5.70 -17.15 -5.60
CA PHE A 365 6.33 -17.76 -4.44
C PHE A 365 5.78 -17.21 -3.11
N ALA A 366 4.73 -16.39 -3.14
CA ALA A 366 4.04 -15.95 -1.93
C ALA A 366 3.61 -17.16 -1.09
N MET A 367 3.61 -16.99 0.23
CA MET A 367 3.29 -18.03 1.23
C MET A 367 4.29 -19.20 1.32
N ARG A 368 5.43 -19.08 0.62
CA ARG A 368 6.54 -20.05 0.60
C ARG A 368 7.87 -19.31 0.78
N ARG A 369 8.95 -20.06 1.05
CA ARG A 369 10.28 -19.45 1.16
C ARG A 369 10.66 -18.77 -0.16
N THR A 370 11.13 -17.53 -0.05
CA THR A 370 11.61 -16.69 -1.16
C THR A 370 13.08 -16.34 -0.94
N ARG A 371 13.79 -16.06 -2.02
CA ARG A 371 15.20 -15.67 -2.09
C ARG A 371 15.36 -14.19 -2.47
N HIS A 372 14.48 -13.67 -3.34
CA HIS A 372 14.64 -12.34 -3.93
C HIS A 372 13.63 -11.34 -3.37
N PHE A 373 14.14 -10.18 -2.96
CA PHE A 373 13.38 -9.12 -2.33
C PHE A 373 13.67 -7.78 -3.02
N TRP A 374 12.64 -7.06 -3.46
CA TRP A 374 12.76 -5.73 -4.04
C TRP A 374 12.07 -4.68 -3.19
N PHE A 375 12.58 -3.46 -3.18
CA PHE A 375 12.02 -2.39 -2.35
C PHE A 375 12.49 -1.00 -2.82
N GLY A 376 11.72 0.03 -2.48
CA GLY A 376 12.15 1.43 -2.57
C GLY A 376 13.15 1.77 -1.46
N THR A 377 14.22 2.50 -1.80
CA THR A 377 15.28 2.83 -0.85
C THR A 377 16.04 4.10 -1.21
N SER A 378 17.07 4.43 -0.43
CA SER A 378 18.04 5.46 -0.77
C SER A 378 19.45 5.04 -0.36
N ASN A 379 20.38 5.15 -1.30
CA ASN A 379 21.79 4.87 -1.07
C ASN A 379 22.63 6.14 -1.24
N LYS A 380 23.17 6.64 -0.12
CA LYS A 380 23.98 7.88 -0.06
C LYS A 380 25.29 7.79 -0.84
N GLU A 381 25.78 6.59 -1.13
CA GLU A 381 26.97 6.39 -1.95
C GLU A 381 26.70 6.64 -3.44
N LEU A 382 25.43 6.50 -3.88
CA LEU A 382 25.01 6.72 -5.27
C LEU A 382 24.48 8.14 -5.49
N GLY A 383 23.85 8.74 -4.48
CA GLY A 383 23.34 10.10 -4.56
C GLY A 383 22.78 10.63 -3.24
N PRO A 384 22.58 11.96 -3.11
CA PRO A 384 22.02 12.55 -1.91
C PRO A 384 20.55 12.14 -1.72
N MET A 385 20.10 12.14 -0.46
CA MET A 385 18.67 12.10 -0.13
C MET A 385 17.97 13.31 -0.75
N LEU A 386 16.70 13.15 -1.12
CA LEU A 386 15.86 14.27 -1.53
C LEU A 386 15.24 14.95 -0.32
N GLU A 387 14.90 16.23 -0.50
CA GLU A 387 14.11 16.97 0.47
C GLU A 387 12.81 16.21 0.80
N PRO A 388 12.45 16.09 2.09
CA PRO A 388 11.23 15.41 2.52
C PRO A 388 9.99 15.92 1.80
N GLY A 389 9.18 14.97 1.30
CA GLY A 389 7.83 15.19 0.83
C GLY A 389 6.80 14.89 1.93
N PRO A 390 5.51 14.83 1.58
CA PRO A 390 4.44 14.62 2.56
C PRO A 390 4.41 13.20 3.17
N LYS A 391 5.13 12.25 2.58
CA LYS A 391 5.34 10.88 3.11
C LYS A 391 6.72 10.70 3.76
N GLY A 392 7.43 11.79 4.05
CA GLY A 392 8.84 11.77 4.43
C GLY A 392 9.78 11.84 3.20
N PRO A 393 11.07 11.54 3.37
CA PRO A 393 12.05 11.55 2.28
C PRO A 393 11.67 10.57 1.17
N PRO A 394 11.47 11.02 -0.08
CA PRO A 394 11.20 10.11 -1.18
C PRO A 394 12.39 9.17 -1.42
N PHE A 395 12.10 7.98 -1.93
CA PHE A 395 13.16 7.08 -2.37
C PHE A 395 13.99 7.75 -3.47
N THR A 396 15.25 7.35 -3.57
CA THR A 396 16.16 7.76 -4.65
C THR A 396 16.64 6.57 -5.46
N CYS A 397 16.46 5.36 -4.91
CA CYS A 397 16.89 4.12 -5.50
C CYS A 397 15.77 3.06 -5.39
N LEU A 398 15.87 2.05 -6.24
CA LEU A 398 15.30 0.73 -5.97
C LEU A 398 16.42 -0.20 -5.51
N GLY A 399 16.13 -1.06 -4.55
CA GLY A 399 17.03 -2.11 -4.07
C GLY A 399 16.54 -3.49 -4.47
N HIS A 400 17.48 -4.39 -4.74
CA HIS A 400 17.28 -5.83 -4.86
C HIS A 400 18.20 -6.53 -3.86
N PHE A 401 17.61 -7.29 -2.93
CA PHE A 401 18.35 -8.17 -2.05
C PHE A 401 18.21 -9.62 -2.49
N ASP A 402 19.34 -10.25 -2.81
CA ASP A 402 19.45 -11.69 -2.99
C ASP A 402 19.94 -12.30 -1.68
N GLU A 403 19.05 -13.00 -0.97
CA GLU A 403 19.37 -13.59 0.33
C GLU A 403 20.45 -14.68 0.23
N GLN A 404 20.44 -15.47 -0.84
CA GLN A 404 21.37 -16.60 -0.97
C GLN A 404 22.81 -16.12 -1.17
N GLU A 405 23.00 -15.09 -1.98
CA GLU A 405 24.32 -14.47 -2.19
C GLU A 405 24.66 -13.42 -1.13
N ASN A 406 23.69 -13.07 -0.27
CA ASN A 406 23.75 -11.97 0.68
C ASN A 406 24.21 -10.66 0.01
N LYS A 407 23.61 -10.33 -1.14
CA LYS A 407 24.00 -9.21 -2.00
C LYS A 407 22.86 -8.21 -2.16
N LEU A 408 23.19 -6.93 -2.01
CA LEU A 408 22.33 -5.81 -2.41
C LEU A 408 22.80 -5.26 -3.76
N ASP A 409 21.86 -5.11 -4.69
CA ASP A 409 22.04 -4.38 -5.94
C ASP A 409 21.07 -3.19 -6.00
N PHE A 410 21.47 -2.11 -6.65
CA PHE A 410 20.72 -0.86 -6.64
C PHE A 410 20.56 -0.27 -8.03
N TYR A 411 19.36 0.25 -8.30
CA TYR A 411 19.12 1.19 -9.38
C TYR A 411 18.97 2.60 -8.78
N TYR A 412 19.93 3.49 -9.06
CA TYR A 412 19.79 4.91 -8.73
C TYR A 412 18.98 5.62 -9.80
N ALA A 413 17.87 6.25 -9.41
CA ALA A 413 16.97 6.90 -10.36
C ALA A 413 17.57 8.16 -11.00
N GLY A 414 18.68 8.67 -10.46
CA GLY A 414 19.34 9.88 -10.92
C GLY A 414 19.02 11.11 -10.06
N PRO A 415 19.64 12.26 -10.36
CA PRO A 415 19.42 13.49 -9.61
C PRO A 415 17.95 13.91 -9.61
N ASN A 416 17.49 14.40 -8.46
CA ASN A 416 16.12 14.87 -8.22
C ASN A 416 15.02 13.96 -8.82
N SER A 417 15.23 12.64 -8.76
CA SER A 417 14.31 11.63 -9.27
C SER A 417 13.93 10.67 -8.15
N ALA A 418 12.65 10.30 -8.08
CA ALA A 418 12.12 9.45 -7.02
C ALA A 418 11.38 8.24 -7.59
N PRO A 419 11.92 7.01 -7.50
CA PRO A 419 11.17 5.81 -7.81
C PRO A 419 10.10 5.56 -6.75
N GLU A 420 8.99 4.97 -7.17
CA GLU A 420 7.89 4.54 -6.31
C GLU A 420 7.94 3.01 -6.08
N GLU A 421 6.85 2.41 -5.56
CA GLU A 421 6.78 0.96 -5.35
C GLU A 421 7.18 0.19 -6.62
N PRO A 422 8.12 -0.77 -6.51
CA PRO A 422 8.46 -1.65 -7.61
C PRO A 422 7.38 -2.73 -7.80
N CYS A 423 7.17 -3.21 -9.01
CA CYS A 423 6.25 -4.31 -9.32
C CYS A 423 7.00 -5.37 -10.14
N PHE A 424 7.08 -6.60 -9.60
CA PHE A 424 7.75 -7.70 -10.28
C PHE A 424 6.86 -8.33 -11.35
N VAL A 425 7.44 -8.62 -12.52
CA VAL A 425 6.79 -9.32 -13.63
C VAL A 425 7.68 -10.49 -14.06
N PRO A 426 7.22 -11.74 -13.98
CA PRO A 426 8.04 -12.88 -14.38
C PRO A 426 8.29 -12.87 -15.89
N ARG A 427 9.50 -13.28 -16.32
CA ARG A 427 9.85 -13.38 -17.75
C ARG A 427 8.93 -14.35 -18.50
N SER A 428 8.53 -15.42 -17.82
CA SER A 428 7.54 -16.38 -18.28
C SER A 428 6.91 -17.06 -17.08
N LEU A 429 5.80 -17.78 -17.27
CA LEU A 429 5.13 -18.48 -16.17
C LEU A 429 6.05 -19.50 -15.47
N ASP A 430 6.95 -20.13 -16.22
CA ASP A 430 7.88 -21.16 -15.74
C ASP A 430 9.27 -20.62 -15.39
N ALA A 431 9.48 -19.30 -15.46
CA ALA A 431 10.76 -18.67 -15.10
C ALA A 431 11.11 -18.95 -13.64
N GLU A 432 12.40 -19.04 -13.33
CA GLU A 432 12.86 -19.14 -11.93
C GLU A 432 12.36 -17.96 -11.09
N GLU A 433 12.37 -18.12 -9.76
CA GLU A 433 12.04 -17.03 -8.84
C GLU A 433 12.85 -15.78 -9.16
N GLY A 434 12.18 -14.66 -9.42
CA GLY A 434 12.86 -13.40 -9.70
C GLY A 434 13.52 -13.26 -11.08
N ASP A 435 13.44 -14.26 -11.96
CA ASP A 435 13.79 -14.08 -13.37
C ASP A 435 12.65 -13.36 -14.10
N GLY A 436 12.89 -12.10 -14.42
CA GLY A 436 11.88 -11.23 -15.00
C GLY A 436 12.27 -9.77 -14.96
N TRP A 437 11.24 -8.95 -14.88
CA TRP A 437 11.31 -7.50 -14.99
C TRP A 437 10.82 -6.85 -13.70
N LEU A 438 11.38 -5.69 -13.39
CA LEU A 438 10.89 -4.82 -12.33
C LEU A 438 10.37 -3.52 -12.96
N LEU A 439 9.08 -3.26 -12.78
CA LEU A 439 8.43 -2.04 -13.21
C LEU A 439 8.39 -1.05 -12.04
N SER A 440 8.72 0.21 -12.25
CA SER A 440 8.52 1.24 -11.22
C SER A 440 8.30 2.58 -11.88
N MET A 441 7.34 3.35 -11.37
CA MET A 441 7.20 4.72 -11.81
C MET A 441 8.24 5.60 -11.10
N VAL A 442 8.88 6.49 -11.86
CA VAL A 442 9.92 7.38 -11.39
C VAL A 442 9.49 8.82 -11.64
N GLY A 443 9.29 9.57 -10.56
CA GLY A 443 9.03 10.98 -10.66
C GLY A 443 10.29 11.75 -11.04
N ARG A 444 10.31 12.36 -12.23
CA ARG A 444 11.38 13.21 -12.75
C ARG A 444 11.11 14.66 -12.32
N ARG A 445 11.58 15.02 -11.12
CA ARG A 445 11.07 16.21 -10.42
C ARG A 445 11.51 17.52 -11.05
N ASP A 446 12.70 17.55 -11.68
CA ASP A 446 13.18 18.71 -12.44
C ASP A 446 12.37 18.95 -13.72
N GLU A 447 11.84 17.87 -14.31
CA GLU A 447 11.11 17.91 -15.57
C GLU A 447 9.59 17.96 -15.37
N ASN A 448 9.11 17.83 -14.13
CA ASN A 448 7.70 17.71 -13.77
C ASN A 448 6.98 16.68 -14.66
N ARG A 449 7.61 15.52 -14.85
CA ARG A 449 7.07 14.33 -15.54
C ARG A 449 7.25 13.07 -14.73
N THR A 450 6.53 12.03 -15.08
CA THR A 450 6.77 10.67 -14.57
C THR A 450 7.25 9.79 -15.71
N ASP A 451 8.16 8.87 -15.42
CA ASP A 451 8.50 7.77 -16.31
C ASP A 451 8.05 6.46 -15.68
N LEU A 452 7.76 5.44 -16.48
CA LEU A 452 7.74 4.06 -16.03
C LEU A 452 9.04 3.40 -16.50
N VAL A 453 9.90 3.00 -15.55
CA VAL A 453 11.15 2.29 -15.86
C VAL A 453 10.93 0.79 -15.84
N ILE A 454 11.59 0.09 -16.75
CA ILE A 454 11.61 -1.36 -16.88
C ILE A 454 13.05 -1.81 -16.65
N LEU A 455 13.29 -2.57 -15.60
CA LEU A 455 14.60 -3.04 -15.17
C LEU A 455 14.66 -4.57 -15.26
N ASP A 456 15.85 -5.12 -15.51
CA ASP A 456 16.09 -6.55 -15.26
C ASP A 456 16.06 -6.78 -13.74
N ALA A 457 15.15 -7.63 -13.26
CA ALA A 457 14.88 -7.77 -11.84
C ALA A 457 16.06 -8.33 -11.04
N ARG A 458 17.04 -9.01 -11.67
CA ARG A 458 18.23 -9.54 -10.99
C ARG A 458 19.47 -8.66 -11.18
N ASN A 459 19.39 -7.58 -11.97
CA ASN A 459 20.53 -6.74 -12.36
C ASN A 459 20.18 -5.23 -12.41
N LEU A 460 19.67 -4.71 -11.30
CA LEU A 460 19.23 -3.32 -11.13
C LEU A 460 20.31 -2.31 -11.51
N SER A 461 21.58 -2.59 -11.18
CA SER A 461 22.71 -1.68 -11.47
C SER A 461 23.02 -1.49 -12.95
N GLN A 462 22.51 -2.34 -13.84
CA GLN A 462 22.64 -2.12 -15.29
C GLN A 462 21.74 -0.98 -15.80
N GLY A 463 20.80 -0.53 -14.96
CA GLY A 463 19.82 0.48 -15.34
C GLY A 463 18.70 -0.09 -16.20
N PRO A 464 17.78 0.77 -16.65
CA PRO A 464 16.56 0.34 -17.33
C PRO A 464 16.87 -0.22 -18.72
N VAL A 465 16.23 -1.34 -19.06
CA VAL A 465 16.19 -1.85 -20.44
C VAL A 465 15.24 -1.03 -21.32
N ALA A 466 14.24 -0.41 -20.68
CA ALA A 466 13.36 0.55 -21.30
C ALA A 466 12.84 1.60 -20.31
N ILE A 467 12.57 2.79 -20.81
CA ILE A 467 11.93 3.89 -20.10
C ILE A 467 10.73 4.33 -20.93
N VAL A 468 9.53 4.17 -20.39
CA VAL A 468 8.28 4.66 -20.99
C VAL A 468 8.00 6.04 -20.41
N LYS A 469 8.04 7.08 -21.25
CA LYS A 469 7.93 8.47 -20.79
C LYS A 469 6.48 8.92 -20.78
N PHE A 470 6.00 9.41 -19.64
CA PHE A 470 4.68 10.03 -19.60
C PHE A 470 4.80 11.49 -20.06
N PRO A 471 3.78 12.02 -20.77
CA PRO A 471 3.81 13.40 -21.26
C PRO A 471 3.64 14.45 -20.15
N CYS A 472 3.30 14.01 -18.93
CA CYS A 472 3.13 14.86 -17.76
C CYS A 472 3.45 14.08 -16.48
N ARG A 473 3.59 14.82 -15.37
CA ARG A 473 3.64 14.22 -14.04
C ARG A 473 2.28 13.60 -13.72
N VAL A 474 2.31 12.36 -13.26
CA VAL A 474 1.22 11.76 -12.50
C VAL A 474 1.45 11.93 -11.01
N HIS A 475 0.37 11.93 -10.22
CA HIS A 475 0.51 12.07 -8.79
C HIS A 475 1.28 10.89 -8.20
N GLU A 476 2.04 11.15 -7.14
CA GLU A 476 2.76 10.10 -6.42
C GLU A 476 1.78 9.04 -5.92
N GLY A 477 2.14 7.78 -6.08
CA GLY A 477 1.30 6.63 -5.80
C GLY A 477 1.53 5.95 -4.45
N PHE A 478 0.79 4.85 -4.32
CA PHE A 478 0.94 3.82 -3.30
C PHE A 478 1.17 2.47 -4.02
N HIS A 479 0.19 1.58 -3.99
CA HIS A 479 0.36 0.21 -4.47
C HIS A 479 -0.14 -0.01 -5.89
N GLY A 480 0.51 -0.95 -6.57
CA GLY A 480 0.15 -1.41 -7.90
C GLY A 480 0.27 -2.92 -8.08
N ILE A 481 -0.34 -3.41 -9.16
CA ILE A 481 -0.29 -4.81 -9.56
C ILE A 481 0.01 -4.92 -11.05
N TRP A 482 0.64 -6.03 -11.42
CA TRP A 482 0.72 -6.48 -12.80
C TRP A 482 -0.37 -7.51 -13.09
N VAL A 483 -1.08 -7.34 -14.21
CA VAL A 483 -2.05 -8.31 -14.71
C VAL A 483 -1.62 -8.75 -16.12
N PRO A 484 -1.24 -10.03 -16.32
CA PRO A 484 -0.90 -10.54 -17.64
C PRO A 484 -2.10 -10.51 -18.59
N SER A 485 -1.86 -10.36 -19.90
CA SER A 485 -2.93 -10.35 -20.91
C SER A 485 -3.76 -11.65 -20.92
N SER A 486 -3.19 -12.78 -20.52
CA SER A 486 -3.87 -14.07 -20.38
C SER A 486 -4.96 -14.12 -19.29
N TYR A 487 -5.01 -13.12 -18.41
CA TYR A 487 -6.01 -13.01 -17.35
C TYR A 487 -7.22 -12.13 -17.71
N LYS A 488 -7.17 -11.44 -18.86
CA LYS A 488 -8.29 -10.66 -19.39
C LYS A 488 -9.35 -11.56 -20.03
#